data_AF-A0A2X3LW60-F1
#
_entry.id   AF-A0A2X3LW60-F1
#
_cell.length_a   1.000
_cell.length_b   1.000
_cell.length_c   1.000
_cell.angle_alpha   90.00
_cell.angle_beta   90.00
_cell.angle_gamma   90.00
#
_symmetry.space_group_name_H-M   'P 1'
#
loop_
_entity.id
_entity.type
_entity.pdbx_description
1 polymer ?
#
loop_
_entity_poly.entity_id
_entity_poly.type
_entity_poly.pdbx_seq_one_letter_code
_entity_poly.pdbx_strand_id
1 'polypeptide(L)'
;MPTEQEDLISHESAGNMGYVILAQPATSAKFERKPIYWMLSEVAKRLGPDVYQTFTEGRSQHEWIKYLHAKTKERNPEMPDYEEMKTTGIFKKKCPEEHYVAFRAFREDPQANPLKTPSGKSKFILNDWRRLRIPGN
;
A
#
# COMPACT_ATOMS: atom_id res chain seq x y z
N MET A 1 11.65 5.96 15.39
CA MET A 1 10.74 6.87 14.65
C MET A 1 11.15 6.86 13.18
N PRO A 2 10.24 7.14 12.22
CA PRO A 2 10.59 7.21 10.80
C PRO A 2 11.78 8.15 10.50
N THR A 3 11.97 9.20 11.30
CA THR A 3 13.09 10.14 11.17
C THR A 3 14.45 9.60 11.58
N GLU A 4 14.53 8.40 12.18
CA GLU A 4 15.75 7.82 12.75
C GLU A 4 16.20 6.54 12.02
N GLN A 5 15.50 6.14 10.97
CA GLN A 5 15.73 4.90 10.26
C GLN A 5 15.44 5.08 8.77
N GLU A 6 16.00 4.21 7.95
CA GLU A 6 15.61 4.12 6.54
C GLU A 6 14.25 3.41 6.44
N ASP A 7 13.41 3.85 5.49
CA ASP A 7 12.12 3.23 5.22
C ASP A 7 11.67 3.47 3.77
N LEU A 8 10.88 2.53 3.23
CA LEU A 8 10.28 2.64 1.90
C LEU A 8 8.79 2.91 2.04
N ILE A 9 8.39 4.16 1.78
CA ILE A 9 7.04 4.64 2.04
C ILE A 9 6.27 4.72 0.72
N SER A 10 5.20 3.93 0.62
CA SER A 10 4.25 4.00 -0.50
C SER A 10 3.29 5.17 -0.34
N HIS A 11 2.86 5.76 -1.47
CA HIS A 11 1.75 6.71 -1.51
C HIS A 11 0.48 6.14 -0.85
N GLU A 12 -0.11 6.91 0.07
CA GLU A 12 -1.46 6.66 0.62
C GLU A 12 -2.56 7.28 -0.26
N SER A 13 -3.75 6.69 -0.22
CA SER A 13 -4.86 6.82 -1.19
C SER A 13 -5.33 8.23 -1.57
N ALA A 14 -5.75 8.38 -2.84
CA ALA A 14 -6.63 9.41 -3.45
C ALA A 14 -6.02 10.60 -4.24
N GLY A 15 -4.79 10.48 -4.77
CA GLY A 15 -4.23 11.45 -5.75
C GLY A 15 -4.10 10.88 -7.17
N ASN A 16 -4.16 11.73 -8.20
CA ASN A 16 -3.86 11.36 -9.61
C ASN A 16 -2.36 11.08 -9.87
N MET A 17 -1.54 11.05 -8.82
CA MET A 17 -0.10 10.81 -8.90
C MET A 17 0.29 9.78 -7.84
N GLY A 18 0.79 8.63 -8.30
CA GLY A 18 1.46 7.68 -7.42
C GLY A 18 2.86 8.19 -7.09
N TYR A 19 3.35 7.91 -5.89
CA TYR A 19 4.75 8.12 -5.55
C TYR A 19 5.25 7.07 -4.56
N VAL A 20 6.57 6.94 -4.49
CA VAL A 20 7.28 6.15 -3.49
C VAL A 20 8.42 7.01 -2.96
N ILE A 21 8.58 7.05 -1.64
CA ILE A 21 9.66 7.78 -0.97
C ILE A 21 10.61 6.77 -0.35
N LEU A 22 11.91 6.89 -0.65
CA LEU A 22 12.95 6.24 0.13
C LEU A 22 13.42 7.22 1.19
N ALA A 23 12.85 7.09 2.38
CA ALA A 23 13.17 7.95 3.51
C ALA A 23 14.52 7.53 4.10
N GLN A 24 15.38 8.51 4.40
CA GLN A 24 16.66 8.30 5.08
C GLN A 24 16.62 8.94 6.47
N PRO A 25 17.40 8.42 7.44
CA PRO A 25 17.44 8.96 8.79
C PRO A 25 17.89 10.43 8.78
N ALA A 26 17.02 11.32 9.26
CA ALA A 26 17.34 12.73 9.45
C ALA A 26 18.11 12.97 10.76
N THR A 27 17.97 12.07 11.74
CA THR A 27 18.69 12.12 13.01
C THR A 27 19.15 10.73 13.43
N SER A 28 20.16 10.64 14.29
CA SER A 28 20.50 9.39 14.95
C SER A 28 19.43 8.94 15.95
N ALA A 29 19.42 7.66 16.29
CA ALA A 29 18.59 7.13 17.36
C ALA A 29 18.94 7.80 18.70
N LYS A 30 17.92 8.32 19.39
CA LYS A 30 18.12 8.96 20.70
C LYS A 30 18.10 7.91 21.82
N PHE A 31 19.04 8.03 22.77
CA PHE A 31 19.16 7.12 23.92
C PHE A 31 19.30 5.65 23.46
N GLU A 32 18.63 4.73 24.14
CA GLU A 32 18.65 3.28 23.82
C GLU A 32 17.58 2.88 22.81
N ARG A 33 16.94 3.84 22.13
CA ARG A 33 15.83 3.58 21.21
C ARG A 33 16.24 2.62 20.09
N LYS A 34 15.41 1.62 19.83
CA LYS A 34 15.56 0.66 18.74
C LYS A 34 14.42 0.76 17.73
N PRO A 35 14.63 0.39 16.46
CA PRO A 35 13.56 0.25 15.47
C PRO A 35 12.55 -0.83 15.87
N ILE A 36 11.30 -0.67 15.43
CA ILE A 36 10.23 -1.66 15.73
C ILE A 36 10.55 -3.04 15.16
N TYR A 37 11.16 -3.11 13.97
CA TYR A 37 11.60 -4.38 13.39
C TYR A 37 12.59 -5.11 14.29
N TRP A 38 13.55 -4.37 14.87
CA TRP A 38 14.52 -4.91 15.81
C TRP A 38 13.81 -5.44 17.07
N MET A 39 12.90 -4.65 17.65
CA MET A 39 12.18 -5.05 18.87
C MET A 39 11.35 -6.32 18.65
N LEU A 40 10.61 -6.40 17.55
CA LEU A 40 9.78 -7.56 17.22
C LEU A 40 10.64 -8.77 16.85
N SER A 41 11.77 -8.57 16.17
CA SER A 41 12.75 -9.64 15.90
C SER A 41 13.28 -10.23 17.21
N GLU A 42 13.59 -9.38 18.20
CA GLU A 42 14.05 -9.80 19.52
C GLU A 42 12.98 -10.55 20.32
N VAL A 43 11.72 -10.13 20.23
CA VAL A 43 10.58 -10.88 20.78
C VAL A 43 10.46 -12.24 20.09
N ALA A 44 10.52 -12.29 18.76
CA ALA A 44 10.45 -13.52 18.00
C ALA A 44 11.56 -14.51 18.37
N LYS A 45 12.81 -14.04 18.57
CA LYS A 45 13.93 -14.88 19.08
C LYS A 45 13.60 -15.56 20.41
N ARG A 46 12.94 -14.84 21.32
CA ARG A 46 12.57 -15.36 22.65
C ARG A 46 11.42 -16.36 22.58
N LEU A 47 10.56 -16.27 21.57
CA LEU A 47 9.47 -17.21 21.31
C LEU A 47 9.95 -18.51 20.63
N GLY A 48 11.12 -18.49 19.98
CA GLY A 48 11.80 -19.69 19.48
C GLY A 48 12.44 -19.49 18.10
N PRO A 49 13.38 -20.37 17.71
CA PRO A 49 14.09 -20.27 16.41
C PRO A 49 13.15 -20.27 15.20
N ASP A 50 12.10 -21.09 15.22
CA ASP A 50 11.15 -21.20 14.11
C ASP A 50 10.31 -19.91 13.95
N VAL A 51 9.92 -19.29 15.07
CA VAL A 51 9.19 -18.02 15.07
C VAL A 51 10.08 -16.90 14.57
N TYR A 52 11.35 -16.85 15.01
CA TYR A 52 12.32 -15.89 14.53
C TYR A 52 12.56 -16.01 13.02
N GLN A 53 12.77 -17.23 12.53
CA GLN A 53 13.00 -17.47 11.11
C GLN A 53 11.77 -17.12 10.28
N THR A 54 10.57 -17.46 10.75
CA THR A 54 9.31 -17.13 10.06
C THR A 54 9.07 -15.62 10.04
N PHE A 55 9.36 -14.91 11.13
CA PHE A 55 9.18 -13.47 11.21
C PHE A 55 10.18 -12.68 10.36
N THR A 56 11.46 -13.05 10.43
CA THR A 56 12.52 -12.30 9.75
C THR A 56 12.73 -12.72 8.30
N GLU A 57 12.33 -13.95 7.95
CA GLU A 57 12.70 -14.63 6.71
C GLU A 57 14.21 -14.60 6.43
N GLY A 58 15.03 -14.53 7.48
CA GLY A 58 16.48 -14.38 7.36
C GLY A 58 16.95 -13.01 6.83
N ARG A 59 16.09 -11.99 6.78
CA ARG A 59 16.43 -10.63 6.34
C ARG A 59 16.50 -9.66 7.52
N SER A 60 17.42 -8.72 7.45
CA SER A 60 17.42 -7.51 8.26
C SER A 60 16.41 -6.49 7.73
N GLN A 61 16.11 -5.46 8.51
CA GLN A 61 15.26 -4.35 8.06
C GLN A 61 15.81 -3.71 6.77
N HIS A 62 17.13 -3.56 6.67
CA HIS A 62 17.79 -3.00 5.48
C HIS A 62 17.61 -3.87 4.25
N GLU A 63 17.75 -5.19 4.41
CA GLU A 63 17.54 -6.15 3.33
C GLU A 63 16.08 -6.20 2.89
N TRP A 64 15.14 -6.02 3.82
CA TRP A 64 13.73 -5.85 3.48
C TRP A 64 13.49 -4.63 2.60
N ILE A 65 14.08 -3.48 2.92
CA ILE A 65 13.96 -2.26 2.11
C ILE A 65 14.48 -2.49 0.69
N LYS A 66 15.67 -3.09 0.55
CA LYS A 66 16.25 -3.43 -0.76
C LYS A 66 15.39 -4.41 -1.54
N TYR A 67 14.87 -5.44 -0.87
CA TYR A 67 14.01 -6.45 -1.48
C TYR A 67 12.70 -5.84 -2.01
N LEU A 68 12.05 -4.99 -1.19
CA LEU A 68 10.80 -4.31 -1.56
C LEU A 68 11.03 -3.27 -2.67
N HIS A 69 12.16 -2.56 -2.64
CA HIS A 69 12.55 -1.66 -3.73
C HIS A 69 12.70 -2.44 -5.05
N ALA A 70 13.46 -3.55 -5.05
CA ALA A 70 13.64 -4.38 -6.24
C ALA A 70 12.30 -4.90 -6.79
N LYS A 71 11.44 -5.43 -5.92
CA LYS A 71 10.09 -5.89 -6.27
C LYS A 71 9.21 -4.78 -6.83
N THR A 72 9.38 -3.55 -6.36
CA THR A 72 8.66 -2.37 -6.86
C THR A 72 9.20 -1.94 -8.22
N LYS A 73 10.52 -2.01 -8.45
CA LYS A 73 11.18 -1.68 -9.72
C LYS A 73 10.83 -2.69 -10.81
N GLU A 74 10.73 -3.98 -10.48
CA GLU A 74 10.23 -5.02 -11.40
C GLU A 74 8.86 -4.64 -12.01
N ARG A 75 8.00 -3.97 -11.23
CA ARG A 75 6.66 -3.51 -11.66
C ARG A 75 6.65 -2.10 -12.25
N ASN A 76 7.72 -1.33 -12.06
CA ASN A 76 7.87 0.04 -12.52
C ASN A 76 9.32 0.24 -13.02
N PRO A 77 9.64 -0.23 -14.24
CA PRO A 77 11.01 -0.21 -14.76
C PRO A 77 11.65 1.19 -14.82
N GLU A 78 10.83 2.23 -14.85
CA GLU A 78 11.24 3.63 -14.81
C GLU A 78 11.71 4.12 -13.42
N MET A 79 11.49 3.33 -12.36
CA MET A 79 11.93 3.68 -11.03
C MET A 79 13.47 3.60 -10.94
N PRO A 80 14.15 4.62 -10.36
CA PRO A 80 15.60 4.60 -10.21
C PRO A 80 16.10 3.40 -9.39
N ASP A 81 17.36 3.03 -9.59
CA ASP A 81 18.01 2.02 -8.76
C ASP A 81 18.09 2.45 -7.30
N TYR A 82 18.30 1.49 -6.39
CA TYR A 82 18.27 1.75 -4.95
C TYR A 82 19.28 2.83 -4.52
N GLU A 83 20.50 2.83 -5.07
CA GLU A 83 21.49 3.86 -4.76
C GLU A 83 21.14 5.23 -5.36
N GLU A 84 20.51 5.26 -6.54
CA GLU A 84 20.00 6.51 -7.14
C GLU A 84 18.83 7.06 -6.33
N MET A 85 17.95 6.19 -5.82
CA MET A 85 16.84 6.54 -4.94
C MET A 85 17.31 7.19 -3.64
N LYS A 86 18.49 6.86 -3.11
CA LYS A 86 19.04 7.58 -1.96
C LYS A 86 19.40 9.02 -2.29
N THR A 87 19.71 9.33 -3.54
CA THR A 87 20.00 10.70 -3.96
C THR A 87 18.72 11.46 -4.30
N THR A 88 17.80 10.83 -5.03
CA THR A 88 16.56 11.47 -5.49
C THR A 88 15.49 11.55 -4.38
N GLY A 89 15.47 10.59 -3.46
CA GLY A 89 14.56 10.50 -2.31
C GLY A 89 13.10 10.14 -2.65
N ILE A 90 12.59 10.58 -3.81
CA ILE A 90 11.21 10.35 -4.23
C ILE A 90 11.12 9.97 -5.71
N PHE A 91 10.34 8.93 -5.99
CA PHE A 91 9.91 8.56 -7.33
C PHE A 91 8.43 8.93 -7.49
N LYS A 92 8.07 9.63 -8.57
CA LYS A 92 6.70 10.06 -8.87
C LYS A 92 6.25 9.45 -10.20
N LYS A 93 5.08 8.84 -10.20
CA LYS A 93 4.41 8.28 -11.37
C LYS A 93 3.09 9.01 -11.59
N LYS A 94 3.02 9.82 -12.64
CA LYS A 94 1.79 10.51 -13.03
C LYS A 94 0.82 9.52 -13.70
N CYS A 95 -0.48 9.68 -13.47
CA CYS A 95 -1.46 9.01 -14.32
C CYS A 95 -1.30 9.45 -15.78
N PRO A 96 -1.38 8.53 -16.76
CA PRO A 96 -1.34 8.89 -18.19
C PRO A 96 -2.52 9.78 -18.61
N GLU A 97 -3.68 9.60 -17.98
CA GLU A 97 -4.85 10.45 -18.16
C GLU A 97 -4.92 11.51 -17.05
N GLU A 98 -5.06 12.79 -17.42
CA GLU A 98 -5.09 13.90 -16.45
C GLU A 98 -6.20 13.75 -15.41
N HIS A 99 -7.33 13.11 -15.77
CA HIS A 99 -8.53 13.04 -14.95
C HIS A 99 -9.24 11.69 -15.06
N TYR A 100 -8.96 10.80 -14.10
CA TYR A 100 -9.82 9.65 -13.88
C TYR A 100 -11.16 10.10 -13.26
N VAL A 101 -12.23 10.05 -14.05
CA VAL A 101 -13.60 10.32 -13.57
C VAL A 101 -14.27 8.99 -13.30
N ALA A 102 -14.48 8.68 -12.02
CA ALA A 102 -15.19 7.47 -11.62
C ALA A 102 -16.55 7.38 -12.33
N PHE A 103 -16.88 6.19 -12.85
CA PHE A 103 -18.11 5.90 -13.57
C PHE A 103 -18.34 6.69 -14.87
N ARG A 104 -17.32 7.33 -15.47
CA ARG A 104 -17.47 8.02 -16.77
C ARG A 104 -18.08 7.10 -17.84
N ALA A 105 -17.51 5.91 -18.04
CA ALA A 105 -17.99 4.96 -19.04
C ALA A 105 -19.44 4.50 -18.79
N PHE A 106 -19.86 4.35 -17.52
CA PHE A 106 -21.26 4.06 -17.18
C PHE A 106 -22.19 5.25 -17.43
N ARG A 107 -21.72 6.49 -17.23
CA ARG A 107 -22.50 7.70 -17.57
C ARG A 107 -22.65 7.90 -19.07
N GLU A 108 -21.62 7.58 -19.84
CA GLU A 108 -21.60 7.70 -21.31
C GLU A 108 -22.43 6.59 -21.96
N ASP A 109 -22.24 5.33 -21.54
CA ASP A 109 -23.03 4.20 -22.01
C ASP A 109 -23.28 3.16 -20.89
N PRO A 110 -24.43 3.26 -20.19
CA PRO A 110 -24.78 2.34 -19.12
C PRO A 110 -25.18 0.94 -19.60
N GLN A 111 -25.48 0.76 -20.89
CA GLN A 111 -25.81 -0.56 -21.46
C GLN A 111 -24.54 -1.33 -21.80
N ALA A 112 -23.54 -0.66 -22.37
CA ALA A 112 -22.23 -1.26 -22.66
C ALA A 112 -21.36 -1.43 -21.42
N ASN A 113 -21.54 -0.59 -20.38
CA ASN A 113 -20.73 -0.60 -19.16
C ASN A 113 -21.59 -0.76 -17.87
N PRO A 114 -22.36 -1.85 -17.74
CA PRO A 114 -23.29 -2.00 -16.62
C PRO A 114 -22.57 -2.12 -15.28
N LEU A 115 -23.17 -1.55 -14.24
CA LEU A 115 -22.69 -1.74 -12.87
C LEU A 115 -22.89 -3.20 -12.43
N LYS A 116 -22.10 -3.66 -11.45
CA LYS A 116 -22.24 -5.01 -10.84
C LYS A 116 -23.50 -5.17 -9.97
N THR A 117 -24.56 -4.42 -10.25
CA THR A 117 -25.88 -4.59 -9.64
C THR A 117 -26.69 -5.58 -10.47
N PRO A 118 -27.67 -6.29 -9.88
CA PRO A 118 -28.52 -7.24 -10.61
C PRO A 118 -29.25 -6.65 -11.82
N SER A 119 -29.42 -5.33 -11.87
CA SER A 119 -30.09 -4.61 -12.96
C SER A 119 -29.13 -3.83 -13.87
N GLY A 120 -27.81 -3.90 -13.64
CA GLY A 120 -26.81 -3.13 -14.41
C GLY A 120 -26.83 -1.61 -14.19
N LYS A 121 -27.80 -1.08 -13.42
CA LYS A 121 -28.05 0.35 -13.19
C LYS A 121 -27.80 0.76 -11.73
N SER A 122 -27.65 2.06 -11.48
CA SER A 122 -27.72 2.65 -10.13
C SER A 122 -29.05 2.27 -9.48
N LYS A 123 -29.01 1.58 -8.35
CA LYS A 123 -30.19 0.98 -7.72
C LYS A 123 -30.98 2.08 -6.98
N PHE A 124 -32.14 2.49 -7.51
CA PHE A 124 -33.07 3.41 -6.82
C PHE A 124 -34.23 2.70 -6.09
N ILE A 125 -34.38 1.38 -6.22
CA ILE A 125 -35.43 0.62 -5.53
C ILE A 125 -34.79 -0.52 -4.75
N LEU A 126 -34.79 -0.38 -3.43
CA LEU A 126 -34.24 -1.32 -2.47
C LEU A 126 -35.22 -2.47 -2.24
N ASN A 127 -35.40 -3.34 -3.24
CA ASN A 127 -36.29 -4.51 -3.16
C ASN A 127 -35.87 -5.56 -2.11
N ASP A 128 -34.69 -5.43 -1.49
CA ASP A 128 -34.25 -6.30 -0.38
C ASP A 128 -35.07 -6.12 0.90
N TRP A 129 -35.66 -4.94 1.12
CA TRP A 129 -36.44 -4.69 2.35
C TRP A 129 -37.79 -5.40 2.38
N ARG A 130 -38.32 -5.85 1.23
CA ARG A 130 -39.59 -6.60 1.19
C ARG A 130 -39.47 -8.03 1.73
N ARG A 131 -38.26 -8.58 1.87
CA ARG A 131 -38.05 -9.92 2.46
C ARG A 131 -37.94 -9.91 3.99
N LEU A 132 -37.82 -8.74 4.62
CA LEU A 132 -37.68 -8.60 6.08
C LEU A 132 -38.98 -8.21 6.79
N ARG A 133 -40.14 -8.30 6.14
CA ARG A 133 -41.43 -8.10 6.82
C ARG A 133 -41.70 -9.33 7.71
N ILE A 134 -41.39 -9.20 9.00
CA ILE A 134 -41.81 -10.13 10.04
C ILE A 134 -43.34 -10.31 9.91
N PRO A 135 -43.89 -11.54 9.91
CA PRO A 135 -45.33 -11.74 9.90
C PRO A 135 -45.89 -11.12 11.19
N GLY A 136 -46.67 -10.05 11.05
CA GLY A 136 -47.44 -9.50 12.17
C GLY A 136 -48.57 -10.46 12.53
N ASN A 137 -48.76 -10.61 13.84
CA ASN A 137 -49.80 -11.36 14.53
C ASN A 137 -51.22 -11.07 14.01
#